data_AF-A0A6V8EMW1-F1
#
_entry.id   AF-A0A6V8EMW1-F1
#
_cell.length_a   1.000
_cell.length_b   1.000
_cell.length_c   1.000
_cell.angle_alpha   90.00
_cell.angle_beta   90.00
_cell.angle_gamma   90.00
#
_symmetry.space_group_name_H-M   'P 1'
#
loop_
_entity.id
_entity.type
_entity.pdbx_description
1 polymer ?
#
loop_
_entity_poly.entity_id
_entity_poly.type
_entity_poly.pdbx_seq_one_letter_code
_entity_poly.pdbx_strand_id
1 'polypeptide(L)'
;MQDILVLGPVLMVSSLVGEVSGTDVELSWSGNSDEYRIYLSSSPTESLEDMRLVGVTTENSWSHTAPIASNLYYSVTQMFDDNEILWIENGTNTVGVDASSATTSVDDSPTGSITILSIPLTIIFLMLALLSIGMNLQIRKRRSMI
;
A
#
# COMPACT_ATOMS: atom_id res chain seq x y z
N MET A 1 -13.40 -50.72 -24.29
CA MET A 1 -12.02 -50.21 -24.12
C MET A 1 -12.18 -48.71 -23.92
N GLN A 2 -11.94 -48.22 -22.70
CA GLN A 2 -12.09 -46.79 -22.41
C GLN A 2 -10.73 -46.14 -22.65
N ASP A 3 -10.66 -45.20 -23.56
CA ASP A 3 -9.46 -44.37 -23.74
C ASP A 3 -9.30 -43.50 -22.50
N ILE A 4 -8.26 -43.78 -21.73
CA ILE A 4 -7.82 -42.93 -20.63
C ILE A 4 -7.05 -41.78 -21.28
N LEU A 5 -7.71 -40.62 -21.37
CA LEU A 5 -7.06 -39.39 -21.81
C LEU A 5 -6.07 -38.96 -20.72
N VAL A 6 -4.77 -39.21 -20.94
CA VAL A 6 -3.71 -38.69 -20.08
C VAL A 6 -3.40 -37.28 -20.57
N LEU A 7 -3.92 -36.27 -19.86
CA LEU A 7 -3.54 -34.89 -20.07
C LEU A 7 -2.11 -34.69 -19.53
N GLY A 8 -1.28 -33.94 -20.27
CA GLY A 8 0.05 -33.55 -19.80
C GLY A 8 0.00 -32.63 -18.57
N PRO A 9 1.14 -32.31 -17.94
CA PRO A 9 1.17 -31.40 -16.80
C PRO A 9 0.61 -30.03 -17.19
N VAL A 10 -0.24 -29.47 -16.34
CA VAL A 10 -0.76 -28.10 -16.53
C VAL A 10 0.41 -27.14 -16.45
N LEU A 11 0.58 -26.31 -17.47
CA LEU A 11 1.58 -25.26 -17.47
C LEU A 11 1.14 -24.21 -16.44
N MET A 12 1.85 -24.11 -15.32
CA MET A 12 1.59 -23.11 -14.29
C MET A 12 2.88 -22.39 -13.92
N VAL A 13 2.71 -21.19 -13.37
CA VAL A 13 3.76 -20.54 -12.61
C VAL A 13 4.14 -21.42 -11.42
N SER A 14 5.42 -21.44 -11.08
CA SER A 14 5.96 -22.22 -9.98
C SER A 14 6.90 -21.38 -9.13
N SER A 15 7.11 -21.80 -7.88
CA SER A 15 8.05 -21.14 -6.96
C SER A 15 7.74 -19.65 -6.78
N LEU A 16 6.46 -19.27 -6.73
CA LEU A 16 6.08 -17.90 -6.41
C LEU A 16 6.54 -17.57 -4.98
N VAL A 17 7.35 -16.53 -4.86
CA VAL A 17 7.80 -15.97 -3.58
C VAL A 17 7.46 -14.49 -3.53
N GLY A 18 7.22 -14.00 -2.32
CA GLY A 18 6.91 -12.61 -2.06
C GLY A 18 7.64 -12.12 -0.82
N GLU A 19 8.31 -10.98 -0.93
CA GLU A 19 9.06 -10.35 0.15
C GLU A 19 8.70 -8.87 0.27
N VAL A 20 8.94 -8.28 1.43
CA VAL A 20 8.73 -6.85 1.66
C VAL A 20 10.09 -6.15 1.63
N SER A 21 10.23 -5.19 0.72
CA SER A 21 11.43 -4.39 0.49
C SER A 21 11.09 -2.91 0.66
N GLY A 22 11.48 -2.34 1.80
CA GLY A 22 11.08 -0.97 2.15
C GLY A 22 9.57 -0.87 2.36
N THR A 23 8.87 -0.12 1.50
CA THR A 23 7.41 0.03 1.50
C THR A 23 6.72 -0.84 0.45
N ASP A 24 7.48 -1.56 -0.37
CA ASP A 24 6.97 -2.29 -1.52
C ASP A 24 6.98 -3.80 -1.24
N VAL A 25 5.98 -4.49 -1.78
CA VAL A 25 5.99 -5.93 -1.93
C VAL A 25 6.67 -6.25 -3.26
N GLU A 26 7.68 -7.11 -3.21
CA GLU A 26 8.37 -7.65 -4.38
C GLU A 26 7.95 -9.12 -4.53
N LEU A 27 7.43 -9.46 -5.71
CA LEU A 27 7.06 -10.82 -6.09
C LEU A 27 8.02 -11.33 -7.16
N SER A 28 8.41 -12.60 -7.06
CA SER A 28 9.18 -13.28 -8.11
C SER A 28 8.73 -14.73 -8.26
N TRP A 29 8.81 -15.24 -9.48
CA TRP A 29 8.32 -16.58 -9.80
C TRP A 29 9.03 -17.19 -11.01
N SER A 30 8.87 -18.50 -11.20
CA SER A 30 9.35 -19.23 -12.37
C SER A 30 8.18 -19.58 -13.29
N GLY A 31 8.27 -19.18 -14.55
CA GLY A 31 7.27 -19.46 -15.57
C GLY A 31 7.82 -19.19 -16.96
N ASN A 32 7.12 -19.66 -17.98
CA ASN A 32 7.40 -19.33 -19.37
C ASN A 32 6.07 -19.01 -20.06
N SER A 33 5.79 -17.73 -20.16
CA SER A 33 4.56 -17.19 -20.71
C SER A 33 4.84 -15.81 -21.29
N ASP A 34 4.04 -15.43 -22.27
CA ASP A 34 4.10 -14.11 -22.88
C ASP A 34 3.55 -13.02 -21.93
N GLU A 35 2.63 -13.37 -21.03
CA GLU A 35 1.99 -12.44 -20.09
C GLU A 35 1.61 -13.15 -18.78
N TYR A 36 1.97 -12.54 -17.67
CA TYR A 36 1.52 -12.91 -16.33
C TYR A 36 0.51 -11.91 -15.80
N ARG A 37 -0.47 -12.41 -15.05
CA ARG A 37 -1.47 -11.60 -14.36
C ARG A 37 -1.37 -11.81 -12.86
N ILE A 38 -1.32 -10.70 -12.14
CA ILE A 38 -1.15 -10.68 -10.69
C ILE A 38 -2.47 -10.31 -10.05
N TYR A 39 -2.92 -11.18 -9.15
CA TYR A 39 -4.14 -11.04 -8.38
C TYR A 39 -3.81 -10.83 -6.91
N LEU A 40 -4.66 -10.06 -6.22
CA LEU A 40 -4.52 -9.74 -4.81
C LEU A 40 -5.85 -9.97 -4.07
N SER A 41 -5.76 -10.56 -2.89
CA SER A 41 -6.84 -10.58 -1.90
C SER A 41 -6.35 -10.13 -0.52
N SER A 42 -7.27 -9.56 0.26
CA SER A 42 -7.06 -9.20 1.68
C SER A 42 -7.37 -10.34 2.64
N SER A 43 -7.78 -11.50 2.12
CA SER A 43 -8.09 -12.70 2.89
C SER A 43 -7.58 -13.95 2.17
N PRO A 44 -7.22 -15.02 2.90
CA PRO A 44 -6.90 -16.30 2.27
C PRO A 44 -8.08 -16.76 1.40
N THR A 45 -7.80 -17.12 0.15
CA THR A 45 -8.79 -17.72 -0.75
C THR A 45 -8.11 -18.75 -1.65
N GLU A 46 -8.88 -19.74 -2.05
CA GLU A 46 -8.50 -20.78 -3.03
C GLU A 46 -9.19 -20.54 -4.39
N SER A 47 -9.83 -19.37 -4.58
CA SER A 47 -10.47 -18.99 -5.84
C SER A 47 -9.97 -17.63 -6.34
N LEU A 48 -9.64 -17.55 -7.63
CA LEU A 48 -9.34 -16.28 -8.31
C LEU A 48 -10.54 -15.35 -8.37
N GLU A 49 -11.77 -15.86 -8.29
CA GLU A 49 -12.98 -15.04 -8.32
C GLU A 49 -13.09 -14.10 -7.11
N ASP A 50 -12.49 -14.49 -5.98
CA ASP A 50 -12.42 -13.68 -4.76
C ASP A 50 -11.18 -12.78 -4.71
N MET A 51 -10.38 -12.77 -5.78
CA MET A 51 -9.19 -11.94 -5.91
C MET A 51 -9.41 -10.82 -6.93
N ARG A 52 -8.72 -9.69 -6.72
CA ARG A 52 -8.74 -8.56 -7.64
C ARG A 52 -7.47 -8.56 -8.49
N LEU A 53 -7.60 -8.39 -9.81
CA LEU A 53 -6.47 -8.12 -10.70
C LEU A 53 -5.80 -6.80 -10.31
N VAL A 54 -4.50 -6.85 -10.02
CA VAL A 54 -3.70 -5.68 -9.60
C VAL A 54 -2.56 -5.35 -10.55
N GLY A 55 -2.13 -6.30 -11.39
CA GLY A 55 -1.01 -6.09 -12.28
C GLY A 55 -1.00 -7.06 -13.45
N VAL A 56 -0.33 -6.64 -14.51
CA VAL A 56 -0.01 -7.44 -15.69
C VAL A 56 1.44 -7.16 -16.05
N THR A 57 2.22 -8.19 -16.34
CA THR A 57 3.64 -8.07 -16.67
C THR A 57 4.08 -9.18 -17.62
N THR A 58 5.13 -8.94 -18.40
CA THR A 58 5.80 -9.96 -19.21
C THR A 58 7.06 -10.50 -18.53
N GLU A 59 7.43 -9.93 -17.39
CA GLU A 59 8.61 -10.31 -16.62
C GLU A 59 8.27 -11.35 -15.54
N ASN A 60 9.28 -12.08 -15.05
CA ASN A 60 9.15 -13.04 -13.97
C ASN A 60 9.16 -12.40 -12.56
N SER A 61 8.94 -11.10 -12.50
CA SER A 61 8.94 -10.30 -11.28
C SER A 61 7.96 -9.15 -11.39
N TRP A 62 7.43 -8.73 -10.25
CA TRP A 62 6.53 -7.58 -10.14
C TRP A 62 6.62 -6.95 -8.76
N SER A 63 6.48 -5.63 -8.69
CA SER A 63 6.50 -4.89 -7.42
C SER A 63 5.31 -3.94 -7.28
N HIS A 64 4.87 -3.73 -6.05
CA HIS A 64 3.80 -2.82 -5.72
C HIS A 64 3.89 -2.32 -4.28
N THR A 65 3.57 -1.05 -4.08
CA THR A 65 3.53 -0.46 -2.74
C THR A 65 2.48 -1.13 -1.88
N ALA A 66 2.93 -1.70 -0.76
CA ALA A 66 2.08 -2.47 0.12
C ALA A 66 1.04 -1.56 0.80
N PRO A 67 -0.25 -1.96 0.85
CA PRO A 67 -1.17 -1.42 1.84
C PRO A 67 -0.59 -1.61 3.25
N ILE A 68 -0.46 -0.51 3.99
CA ILE A 68 0.22 -0.48 5.28
C ILE A 68 -0.43 -1.48 6.27
N ALA A 69 0.40 -2.24 6.99
CA ALA A 69 -0.02 -3.11 8.09
C ALA A 69 -1.07 -4.18 7.73
N SER A 70 -0.96 -4.77 6.54
CA SER A 70 -1.93 -5.73 6.01
C SER A 70 -1.28 -7.08 5.69
N ASN A 71 -2.04 -8.17 5.90
CA ASN A 71 -1.71 -9.47 5.32
C ASN A 71 -2.29 -9.52 3.90
N LEU A 72 -1.43 -9.76 2.93
CA LEU A 72 -1.77 -9.73 1.50
C LEU A 72 -1.59 -11.11 0.91
N TYR A 73 -2.55 -11.56 0.11
CA TYR A 73 -2.51 -12.86 -0.54
C TYR A 73 -2.45 -12.65 -2.05
N TYR A 74 -1.34 -13.03 -2.65
CA TYR A 74 -1.09 -12.88 -4.08
C TYR A 74 -1.25 -14.19 -4.80
N SER A 75 -1.75 -14.11 -6.03
CA SER A 75 -1.75 -15.21 -6.99
C SER A 75 -1.22 -14.73 -8.32
N VAL A 76 -0.44 -15.56 -9.01
CA VAL A 76 0.06 -15.27 -10.35
C VAL A 76 -0.45 -16.34 -11.31
N THR A 77 -1.14 -15.90 -12.35
CA THR A 77 -1.54 -16.73 -13.48
C THR A 77 -0.71 -16.37 -14.70
N GLN A 78 -0.75 -17.25 -15.70
CA GLN A 78 -0.04 -17.08 -16.95
C GLN A 78 -0.97 -17.24 -18.14
N MET A 79 -0.69 -16.48 -19.20
CA MET A 79 -1.38 -16.56 -20.48
C MET A 79 -0.64 -17.52 -21.40
N PHE A 80 -1.37 -18.38 -22.09
CA PHE A 80 -0.82 -19.27 -23.09
C PHE A 80 -1.75 -19.30 -24.30
N ASP A 81 -1.24 -18.88 -25.47
CA ASP A 81 -2.02 -18.82 -26.72
C ASP A 81 -3.36 -18.05 -26.52
N ASP A 82 -3.27 -16.83 -25.99
CA ASP A 82 -4.39 -15.95 -25.63
C ASP A 82 -5.38 -16.49 -24.57
N ASN A 83 -5.09 -17.64 -23.95
CA ASN A 83 -5.91 -18.23 -22.90
C ASN A 83 -5.25 -18.13 -21.53
N GLU A 84 -5.99 -17.65 -20.53
CA GLU A 84 -5.51 -17.60 -19.15
C GLU A 84 -5.66 -18.95 -18.45
N ILE A 85 -4.58 -19.40 -17.80
CA ILE A 85 -4.63 -20.59 -16.96
C ILE A 85 -5.05 -20.17 -15.54
N LEU A 86 -6.32 -20.41 -15.21
CA LEU A 86 -6.96 -19.99 -13.95
C LEU A 86 -6.70 -20.93 -12.77
N TRP A 87 -5.86 -21.95 -12.94
CA TRP A 87 -5.58 -22.90 -11.88
C TRP A 87 -4.72 -22.25 -10.80
N ILE A 88 -5.13 -22.38 -9.53
CA ILE A 88 -4.35 -21.89 -8.39
C ILE A 88 -4.10 -23.02 -7.40
N GLU A 89 -2.87 -23.07 -6.91
CA GLU A 89 -2.38 -24.07 -5.99
C GLU A 89 -1.50 -23.41 -4.93
N ASN A 90 -1.78 -23.75 -3.66
CA ASN A 90 -1.06 -23.18 -2.52
C ASN A 90 0.42 -23.56 -2.55
N GLY A 91 1.30 -22.56 -2.50
CA GLY A 91 2.75 -22.75 -2.54
C GLY A 91 3.35 -22.95 -3.94
N THR A 92 2.52 -23.01 -4.98
CA THR A 92 2.98 -23.08 -6.38
C THR A 92 2.92 -21.70 -7.02
N ASN A 93 1.71 -21.14 -7.12
CA ASN A 93 1.45 -19.86 -7.75
C ASN A 93 0.62 -18.91 -6.87
N THR A 94 0.55 -19.21 -5.58
CA THR A 94 -0.03 -18.33 -4.56
C THR A 94 0.93 -18.15 -3.39
N VAL A 95 0.95 -16.94 -2.80
CA VAL A 95 1.82 -16.59 -1.68
C VAL A 95 1.13 -15.61 -0.74
N GLY A 96 1.28 -15.82 0.57
CA GLY A 96 0.88 -14.87 1.60
C GLY A 96 2.07 -14.00 2.00
N VAL A 97 1.90 -12.69 2.01
CA VAL A 97 2.92 -11.70 2.40
C VAL A 97 2.41 -10.93 3.62
N ASP A 98 3.17 -10.98 4.71
CA ASP A 98 2.95 -10.14 5.88
C ASP A 98 3.63 -8.78 5.66
N ALA A 99 2.84 -7.77 5.28
CA ALA A 99 3.32 -6.41 5.05
C ALA A 99 3.27 -5.52 6.30
N SER A 100 3.20 -6.10 7.51
CA SER A 100 3.28 -5.33 8.76
C SER A 100 4.60 -4.61 8.94
N SER A 101 5.70 -5.16 8.42
CA SER A 101 7.04 -4.56 8.48
C SER A 101 7.18 -3.29 7.64
N ALA A 102 6.33 -3.09 6.62
CA ALA A 102 6.36 -1.92 5.74
C ALA A 102 6.07 -0.60 6.49
N THR A 103 5.55 -0.63 7.72
CA THR A 103 5.38 0.58 8.53
C THR A 103 6.71 1.18 8.98
N THR A 104 7.76 0.36 9.10
CA THR A 104 9.07 0.80 9.63
C THR A 104 9.89 1.60 8.63
N SER A 105 9.51 1.56 7.36
CA SER A 105 10.15 2.26 6.24
C SER A 105 9.40 3.54 5.85
N VAL A 106 8.25 3.83 6.47
CA VAL A 106 7.54 5.09 6.30
C VAL A 106 8.20 6.15 7.17
N ASP A 107 8.65 7.25 6.56
CA ASP A 107 9.11 8.43 7.29
C ASP A 107 7.90 9.12 7.95
N ASP A 108 7.72 8.85 9.25
CA ASP A 108 6.71 9.49 10.10
C ASP A 108 7.25 10.74 10.82
N SER A 109 8.46 11.19 10.47
CA SER A 109 9.02 12.37 11.07
C SER A 109 8.13 13.59 10.78
N PRO A 110 7.78 14.39 11.79
CA PRO A 110 6.94 15.54 11.58
C PRO A 110 7.67 16.54 10.66
N THR A 111 7.23 16.63 9.41
CA THR A 111 7.74 17.57 8.40
C THR A 111 7.47 19.04 8.77
N GLY A 112 6.56 19.27 9.72
CA GLY A 112 6.24 20.59 10.26
C GLY A 112 6.99 20.89 11.56
N SER A 113 8.08 21.65 11.47
CA SER A 113 8.64 22.32 12.65
C SER A 113 7.72 23.47 13.08
N ILE A 114 6.88 23.24 14.09
CA ILE A 114 6.13 24.30 14.80
C ILE A 114 7.05 25.38 15.37
N THR A 115 8.35 25.09 15.53
CA THR A 115 9.35 26.03 16.02
C THR A 115 9.49 27.25 15.08
N ILE A 116 9.31 27.08 13.76
CA ILE A 116 9.44 28.17 12.77
C ILE A 116 8.27 29.16 12.87
N LEU A 117 7.07 28.67 13.22
CA LEU A 117 5.88 29.49 13.38
C LEU A 117 5.75 30.13 14.76
N SER A 118 6.56 29.69 15.74
CA SER A 118 6.48 30.19 17.11
C SER A 118 6.79 31.68 17.22
N ILE A 119 7.72 32.21 16.41
CA ILE A 119 8.10 33.62 16.37
C ILE A 119 6.96 34.51 15.82
N PRO A 120 6.41 34.29 14.61
CA PRO A 120 5.29 35.10 14.14
C PRO A 120 4.03 34.96 15.01
N LEU A 121 3.74 33.78 15.56
CA LEU A 121 2.61 33.60 16.50
C LEU A 121 2.81 34.38 17.81
N THR A 122 4.00 34.37 18.40
CA THR A 122 4.27 35.17 19.61
C THR A 122 4.13 36.66 19.36
N ILE A 123 4.55 37.15 18.18
CA ILE A 123 4.36 38.56 17.78
C ILE A 123 2.86 38.89 17.69
N ILE A 124 2.05 38.02 17.08
CA ILE A 124 0.59 38.20 16.99
C ILE A 124 -0.05 38.22 18.39
N PHE A 125 0.30 37.27 19.25
CA PHE A 125 -0.23 37.22 20.63
C PHE A 125 0.20 38.43 21.46
N LEU A 126 1.43 38.91 21.30
CA LEU A 126 1.92 40.11 21.96
C LEU A 126 1.14 41.35 21.50
N MET A 127 0.90 41.50 20.19
CA MET A 127 0.07 42.58 19.65
C MET A 127 -1.36 42.54 20.22
N LEU A 128 -1.98 41.37 20.25
CA LEU A 128 -3.33 41.19 20.82
C LEU A 128 -3.37 41.55 22.30
N ALA A 129 -2.37 41.13 23.08
CA ALA A 129 -2.26 41.43 24.50
C ALA A 129 -2.17 42.95 24.74
N LEU A 130 -1.28 43.64 24.01
CA LEU A 130 -1.08 45.09 24.10
C LEU A 130 -2.34 45.87 23.69
N LEU A 131 -3.03 45.43 22.62
CA LEU A 131 -4.29 46.04 22.18
C LEU A 131 -5.39 45.91 23.24
N SER A 132 -5.49 44.75 23.91
CA SER A 132 -6.50 44.55 24.97
C SER A 132 -6.30 45.52 26.15
N ILE A 133 -5.05 45.75 26.55
CA ILE A 133 -4.69 46.66 27.63
C ILE A 133 -4.97 48.10 27.21
N GLY A 134 -4.57 48.48 25.99
CA GLY A 134 -4.81 49.82 25.44
C GLY A 134 -6.30 50.17 25.35
N MET A 135 -7.13 49.24 24.88
CA MET A 135 -8.59 49.41 24.85
C MET A 135 -9.16 49.58 26.27
N ASN A 136 -8.72 48.79 27.24
CA ASN A 136 -9.20 48.88 28.62
C ASN A 136 -8.92 50.26 29.25
N LEU A 137 -7.70 50.79 29.05
CA LEU A 137 -7.30 52.10 29.55
C LEU A 137 -8.06 53.25 28.88
N GLN A 138 -8.30 53.17 27.57
CA GLN A 138 -9.13 54.14 26.83
C GLN A 138 -10.58 54.19 27.36
N ILE A 139 -11.18 53.02 27.63
CA ILE A 139 -12.55 52.92 28.18
C ILE A 139 -12.60 53.52 29.59
N ARG A 140 -11.60 53.24 30.45
CA ARG A 140 -11.50 53.86 31.79
C ARG A 140 -11.36 55.39 31.72
N LYS A 141 -10.52 55.90 30.82
CA LYS A 141 -10.29 57.35 30.67
C LYS A 141 -11.55 58.09 30.21
N ARG A 142 -12.34 57.49 29.30
CA ARG A 142 -13.64 58.05 28.85
C ARG A 142 -14.69 58.04 29.96
N ARG A 143 -14.73 57.02 30.81
CA ARG A 143 -15.66 56.94 31.96
C ARG A 143 -15.31 57.89 33.11
N SER A 144 -14.06 58.35 33.19
CA SER A 144 -13.62 59.32 34.21
C SER A 144 -13.84 60.78 33.80
N MET A 145 -14.20 61.06 32.54
CA MET A 145 -14.49 62.40 31.99
C MET A 145 -16.00 62.67 31.83
N ILE A 146 -16.85 61.74 32.27
CA ILE A 146 -18.30 61.89 32.42
C ILE A 146 -18.58 61.89 33.93
#